data_AF-A0A0Q6M213-F1
#
_entry.id   AF-A0A0Q6M213-F1
#
_cell.length_a   1.000
_cell.length_b   1.000
_cell.length_c   1.000
_cell.angle_alpha   90.00
_cell.angle_beta   90.00
_cell.angle_gamma   90.00
#
_symmetry.space_group_name_H-M   'P 1'
#
loop_
_entity.id
_entity.type
_entity.pdbx_description
1 polymer ?
#
loop_
_entity_poly.entity_id
_entity_poly.type
_entity_poly.pdbx_seq_one_letter_code
_entity_poly.pdbx_strand_id
1 'polypeptide(L)'
;MTGSGRLTAHRQFRAIHPAATIQSRLEQHQTHISQDSLFQRKLTMRSYAFSGKAGTPWMQAYTLQEQALLAAPLIVANPHDDGRDEQEVVVLLHDFSFKTPDQLLAGLTAGPAADAMAGHSGHGGMDLSWGIMAMDLNDIEYDAYLASDRTLADQEVAEVERGGRVRVRIIKGAAATAFTIDFGELEGESITVEGEDIVAVKGRRFPMNMRQRIDVWLMLPAEKRSFLILALREGAPQRTGIILEPRGAGVARVAAPGEQNRPVLDLELVLIPPMRSVTIALDADNAGQWAFDCHHPYHMAIGMMSTFGDRTEARA
;
A
#
# COMPACT_ATOMS: atom_id res chain seq x y z
N MET A 1 6.18 22.26 -30.57
CA MET A 1 7.55 22.54 -30.08
C MET A 1 7.80 21.60 -28.92
N THR A 2 8.66 20.60 -29.11
CA THR A 2 8.96 19.56 -28.13
C THR A 2 9.84 20.12 -27.02
N GLY A 3 9.25 20.40 -25.86
CA GLY A 3 9.97 20.82 -24.66
C GLY A 3 10.63 19.63 -23.98
N SER A 4 11.92 19.42 -24.20
CA SER A 4 12.72 18.47 -23.42
C SER A 4 12.99 19.09 -22.04
N GLY A 5 12.21 18.71 -21.03
CA GLY A 5 12.46 19.07 -19.63
C GLY A 5 13.40 18.06 -18.97
N ARG A 6 14.52 18.54 -18.40
CA ARG A 6 15.46 17.72 -17.64
C ARG A 6 15.09 17.79 -16.16
N LEU A 7 14.45 16.75 -15.61
CA LEU A 7 14.20 16.64 -14.18
C LEU A 7 15.28 15.78 -13.50
N THR A 8 15.90 16.32 -12.47
CA THR A 8 16.77 15.59 -11.54
C THR A 8 15.94 15.30 -10.29
N ALA A 9 15.54 14.05 -10.10
CA ALA A 9 14.68 13.61 -9.01
C ALA A 9 15.45 12.71 -8.03
N HIS A 10 15.17 12.86 -6.73
CA HIS A 10 15.99 12.30 -5.64
C HIS A 10 15.43 11.06 -4.93
N ARG A 11 14.28 10.48 -5.31
CA ARG A 11 13.81 9.12 -4.92
C ARG A 11 12.49 8.76 -5.60
N GLN A 12 12.15 7.46 -5.63
CA GLN A 12 11.03 6.78 -6.28
C GLN A 12 9.82 7.63 -6.74
N PHE A 13 9.48 7.51 -8.04
CA PHE A 13 8.26 8.06 -8.61
C PHE A 13 7.68 7.13 -9.66
N ARG A 14 6.35 7.05 -9.71
CA ARG A 14 5.61 6.47 -10.83
C ARG A 14 4.80 7.59 -11.49
N ALA A 15 5.06 7.84 -12.75
CA ALA A 15 4.07 8.47 -13.62
C ALA A 15 3.26 7.38 -14.35
N ILE A 16 2.06 7.74 -14.83
CA ILE A 16 1.13 7.03 -15.74
C ILE A 16 -0.17 6.52 -15.07
N HIS A 17 -1.19 7.38 -15.02
CA HIS A 17 -2.40 7.37 -15.88
C HIS A 17 -3.17 8.71 -15.63
N PRO A 18 -4.07 9.18 -16.54
CA PRO A 18 -4.86 10.37 -16.28
C PRO A 18 -5.68 10.10 -15.04
N ALA A 19 -5.57 10.99 -14.05
CA ALA A 19 -6.44 10.99 -12.90
C ALA A 19 -7.88 10.87 -13.41
N ALA A 20 -8.45 9.67 -13.30
CA ALA A 20 -9.85 9.43 -13.61
C ALA A 20 -10.61 10.52 -12.86
N THR A 21 -11.44 11.25 -13.58
CA THR A 21 -11.92 12.63 -13.37
C THR A 21 -12.51 12.97 -11.99
N ILE A 22 -12.58 11.99 -11.09
CA ILE A 22 -13.00 12.08 -9.69
C ILE A 22 -11.81 12.35 -8.75
N GLN A 23 -10.65 11.73 -8.98
CA GLN A 23 -9.46 11.92 -8.14
C GLN A 23 -8.92 13.34 -8.29
N SER A 24 -8.85 13.85 -9.53
CA SER A 24 -8.39 15.23 -9.78
C SER A 24 -9.34 16.30 -9.24
N ARG A 25 -10.67 16.10 -9.26
CA ARG A 25 -11.61 17.08 -8.65
C ARG A 25 -11.55 17.07 -7.12
N LEU A 26 -11.35 15.91 -6.51
CA LEU A 26 -11.21 15.82 -5.04
C LEU A 26 -9.83 16.33 -4.59
N GLU A 27 -8.76 16.03 -5.31
CA GLU A 27 -7.41 16.57 -5.06
C GLU A 27 -7.35 18.08 -5.30
N GLN A 28 -7.98 18.60 -6.37
CA GLN A 28 -8.07 20.04 -6.63
C GLN A 28 -8.92 20.77 -5.59
N HIS A 29 -10.01 20.19 -5.09
CA HIS A 29 -10.78 20.80 -4.00
C HIS A 29 -10.10 20.71 -2.63
N GLN A 30 -9.15 19.79 -2.44
CA GLN A 30 -8.45 19.61 -1.16
C GLN A 30 -7.15 20.41 -1.03
N THR A 31 -6.54 20.85 -2.14
CA THR A 31 -5.40 21.80 -2.10
C THR A 31 -5.73 23.12 -1.38
N HIS A 32 -7.01 23.44 -1.16
CA HIS A 32 -7.49 24.68 -0.53
C HIS A 32 -8.15 24.49 0.84
N ILE A 33 -8.11 23.29 1.44
CA ILE A 33 -8.46 23.18 2.87
C ILE A 33 -7.21 23.61 3.64
N SER A 34 -7.08 24.92 3.85
CA SER A 34 -6.09 25.46 4.79
C SER A 34 -6.25 24.73 6.12
N GLN A 35 -5.12 24.44 6.73
CA GLN A 35 -5.05 24.02 8.13
C GLN A 35 -5.53 25.19 9.00
N ASP A 36 -6.84 25.41 9.05
CA ASP A 36 -7.42 26.37 9.97
C ASP A 36 -7.55 25.72 11.35
N SER A 37 -6.85 26.37 12.27
CA SER A 37 -6.54 25.97 13.62
C SER A 37 -7.75 25.57 14.46
N LEU A 38 -7.55 24.46 15.19
CA LEU A 38 -7.96 24.17 16.57
C LEU A 38 -8.81 25.23 17.30
N PHE A 39 -9.85 24.71 17.99
CA PHE A 39 -10.76 25.35 18.96
C PHE A 39 -12.08 25.94 18.46
N GLN A 40 -12.96 25.08 17.91
CA GLN A 40 -14.38 24.92 18.32
C GLN A 40 -14.92 23.67 17.59
N ARG A 41 -15.14 22.56 18.29
CA ARG A 41 -15.71 21.34 17.69
C ARG A 41 -17.20 21.51 17.41
N LYS A 42 -17.57 22.30 16.39
CA LYS A 42 -18.83 22.10 15.68
C LYS A 42 -18.63 20.87 14.79
N LEU A 43 -19.32 19.79 15.13
CA LEU A 43 -19.40 18.62 14.25
C LEU A 43 -19.98 19.11 12.92
N THR A 44 -19.15 19.20 11.89
CA THR A 44 -19.59 19.62 10.56
C THR A 44 -19.78 18.35 9.75
N MET A 45 -21.03 18.00 9.47
CA MET A 45 -21.35 16.89 8.59
C MET A 45 -21.18 17.34 7.14
N ARG A 46 -20.43 16.58 6.35
CA ARG A 46 -20.31 16.75 4.90
C ARG A 46 -20.75 15.45 4.23
N SER A 47 -21.60 15.57 3.22
CA SER A 47 -22.03 14.43 2.40
C SER A 47 -21.25 14.45 1.09
N TYR A 48 -20.73 13.30 0.70
CA TYR A 48 -20.01 13.11 -0.56
C TYR A 48 -20.84 12.16 -1.43
N ALA A 49 -21.24 12.64 -2.61
CA ALA A 49 -21.89 11.83 -3.64
C ALA A 49 -20.91 11.62 -4.79
N PHE A 50 -20.76 10.38 -5.25
CA PHE A 50 -19.86 10.03 -6.34
C PHE A 50 -20.52 8.96 -7.22
N SER A 51 -20.16 8.97 -8.51
CA SER A 51 -20.42 7.87 -9.44
C SER A 51 -19.15 7.04 -9.55
N GLY A 52 -19.17 5.78 -9.07
CA GLY A 52 -18.00 4.89 -9.13
C GLY A 52 -18.02 3.99 -10.37
N LYS A 53 -16.83 3.63 -10.86
CA LYS A 53 -16.66 2.46 -11.73
C LYS A 53 -16.78 1.20 -10.85
N ALA A 54 -17.34 0.13 -11.39
CA ALA A 54 -17.33 -1.16 -10.71
C ALA A 54 -15.90 -1.67 -10.49
N GLY A 55 -15.69 -2.43 -9.41
CA GLY A 55 -14.39 -3.00 -9.05
C GLY A 55 -14.08 -2.90 -7.56
N THR A 56 -12.78 -2.76 -7.25
CA THR A 56 -12.24 -2.74 -5.88
C THR A 56 -11.73 -1.35 -5.48
N PRO A 57 -12.56 -0.29 -5.42
CA PRO A 57 -12.16 0.94 -4.74
C PRO A 57 -12.11 0.76 -3.22
N TRP A 58 -11.54 1.77 -2.56
CA TRP A 58 -11.44 1.87 -1.12
C TRP A 58 -11.43 3.35 -0.73
N MET A 59 -11.72 3.63 0.53
CA MET A 59 -11.74 4.97 1.08
C MET A 59 -10.75 5.08 2.23
N GLN A 60 -10.08 6.22 2.32
CA GLN A 60 -9.13 6.54 3.38
C GLN A 60 -9.21 8.03 3.72
N ALA A 61 -8.77 8.40 4.92
CA ALA A 61 -8.39 9.78 5.18
C ALA A 61 -7.22 10.19 4.27
N TYR A 62 -7.23 11.43 3.78
CA TYR A 62 -6.14 11.99 2.97
C TYR A 62 -5.07 12.70 3.82
N THR A 63 -5.06 12.41 5.12
CA THR A 63 -4.10 12.91 6.09
C THR A 63 -3.39 11.73 6.72
N LEU A 64 -2.42 11.98 7.62
CA LEU A 64 -1.76 10.93 8.40
C LEU A 64 -2.73 10.12 9.29
N GLN A 65 -4.02 10.46 9.35
CA GLN A 65 -5.05 9.64 9.98
C GLN A 65 -5.24 8.27 9.33
N GLU A 66 -4.80 8.06 8.08
CA GLU A 66 -4.73 6.72 7.47
C GLU A 66 -3.95 5.74 8.36
N GLN A 67 -2.82 6.19 8.95
CA GLN A 67 -2.03 5.37 9.87
C GLN A 67 -2.81 4.96 11.12
N ALA A 68 -3.81 5.77 11.52
CA ALA A 68 -4.71 5.46 12.63
C ALA A 68 -5.90 4.57 12.18
N LEU A 69 -5.73 3.82 11.08
CA LEU A 69 -6.70 2.90 10.49
C LEU A 69 -8.00 3.58 10.03
N LEU A 70 -7.97 4.87 9.72
CA LEU A 70 -9.12 5.57 9.14
C LEU A 70 -9.23 5.29 7.63
N ALA A 71 -9.47 4.03 7.31
CA ALA A 71 -9.64 3.50 5.96
C ALA A 71 -10.62 2.33 5.95
N ALA A 72 -11.24 2.06 4.80
CA ALA A 72 -12.18 0.96 4.62
C ALA A 72 -12.31 0.55 3.14
N PRO A 73 -12.62 -0.72 2.85
CA PRO A 73 -12.98 -1.13 1.50
C PRO A 73 -14.26 -0.44 1.00
N LEU A 74 -14.33 -0.17 -0.30
CA LEU A 74 -15.50 0.38 -0.96
C LEU A 74 -15.72 -0.41 -2.25
N ILE A 75 -16.24 -1.62 -2.14
CA ILE A 75 -16.46 -2.47 -3.32
C ILE A 75 -17.67 -1.96 -4.09
N VAL A 76 -17.51 -1.72 -5.39
CA VAL A 76 -18.59 -1.32 -6.28
C VAL A 76 -18.93 -2.51 -7.16
N ALA A 77 -20.09 -3.12 -6.94
CA ALA A 77 -20.53 -4.27 -7.70
C ALA A 77 -20.69 -3.94 -9.19
N ASN A 78 -20.33 -4.89 -10.05
CA ASN A 78 -20.64 -4.83 -11.47
C ASN A 78 -21.90 -5.67 -11.72
N PRO A 79 -22.99 -5.11 -12.25
CA PRO A 79 -24.18 -5.89 -12.59
C PRO A 79 -23.91 -7.03 -13.60
N HIS A 80 -22.83 -6.95 -14.37
CA HIS A 80 -22.39 -8.05 -15.27
C HIS A 80 -21.71 -9.21 -14.55
N ASP A 81 -21.36 -9.04 -13.28
CA ASP A 81 -20.80 -10.08 -12.43
C ASP A 81 -21.90 -10.85 -11.67
N ASP A 82 -23.16 -10.38 -11.73
CA ASP A 82 -24.31 -11.03 -11.09
C ASP A 82 -24.51 -12.46 -11.61
N GLY A 83 -24.65 -13.40 -10.66
CA GLY A 83 -24.88 -14.82 -10.98
C GLY A 83 -23.62 -15.61 -11.35
N ARG A 84 -22.43 -15.00 -11.26
CA ARG A 84 -21.19 -15.78 -11.29
C ARG A 84 -21.14 -16.71 -10.09
N ASP A 85 -20.84 -17.97 -10.37
CA ASP A 85 -20.53 -18.97 -9.35
C ASP A 85 -19.11 -18.76 -8.81
N GLU A 86 -18.93 -17.67 -8.05
CA GLU A 86 -17.70 -17.27 -7.38
C GLU A 86 -17.99 -16.64 -6.01
N GLN A 87 -17.14 -16.91 -5.02
CA GLN A 87 -17.19 -16.24 -3.71
C GLN A 87 -16.18 -15.10 -3.65
N GLU A 88 -16.59 -13.95 -3.14
CA GLU A 88 -15.69 -12.81 -2.97
C GLU A 88 -15.15 -12.72 -1.55
N VAL A 89 -13.83 -12.57 -1.42
CA VAL A 89 -13.15 -12.33 -0.14
C VAL A 89 -12.37 -11.03 -0.27
N VAL A 90 -12.70 -10.04 0.56
CA VAL A 90 -12.03 -8.73 0.55
C VAL A 90 -10.99 -8.68 1.66
N VAL A 91 -9.76 -8.31 1.31
CA VAL A 91 -8.64 -8.22 2.24
C VAL A 91 -8.09 -6.80 2.22
N LEU A 92 -8.16 -6.11 3.36
CA LEU A 92 -7.53 -4.80 3.55
C LEU A 92 -6.26 -4.97 4.38
N LEU A 93 -5.11 -4.66 3.80
CA LEU A 93 -3.82 -4.79 4.45
C LEU A 93 -3.39 -3.47 5.07
N HIS A 94 -3.03 -3.47 6.35
CA HIS A 94 -2.54 -2.30 7.08
C HIS A 94 -1.24 -2.59 7.84
N ASP A 95 -0.50 -1.52 8.14
CA ASP A 95 0.54 -1.50 9.16
C ASP A 95 0.02 -0.73 10.38
N PHE A 96 0.38 -1.18 11.57
CA PHE A 96 -0.16 -0.67 12.83
C PHE A 96 0.96 -0.26 13.76
N SER A 97 0.80 0.90 14.41
CA SER A 97 1.65 1.30 15.52
C SER A 97 0.83 1.83 16.69
N PHE A 98 1.34 1.62 17.90
CA PHE A 98 0.86 2.32 19.10
C PHE A 98 1.31 3.79 19.14
N LYS A 99 2.33 4.16 18.36
CA LYS A 99 2.76 5.55 18.19
C LYS A 99 1.71 6.31 17.38
N THR A 100 1.50 7.57 17.74
CA THR A 100 0.66 8.45 16.92
C THR A 100 1.35 8.75 15.59
N PRO A 101 0.59 9.14 14.55
CA PRO A 101 1.19 9.49 13.27
C PRO A 101 2.22 10.62 13.41
N ASP A 102 1.97 11.61 14.26
CA ASP A 102 2.94 12.70 14.53
C ASP A 102 4.23 12.21 15.19
N GLN A 103 4.16 11.20 16.07
CA GLN A 103 5.34 10.60 16.70
C GLN A 103 6.18 9.83 15.69
N LEU A 104 5.55 9.09 14.78
CA LEU A 104 6.23 8.40 13.68
C LEU A 104 6.90 9.41 12.74
N LEU A 105 6.20 10.48 12.38
CA LEU A 105 6.74 11.56 11.56
C LEU A 105 7.94 12.25 12.23
N ALA A 106 7.84 12.54 13.52
CA ALA A 106 8.95 13.11 14.29
C ALA A 106 10.17 12.19 14.28
N GLY A 107 9.98 10.87 14.42
CA GLY A 107 11.05 9.88 14.33
C GLY A 107 11.79 9.91 12.97
N LEU A 108 11.05 9.99 11.86
CA LEU A 108 11.63 10.07 10.52
C LEU A 108 12.45 11.34 10.27
N THR A 109 12.02 12.46 10.87
CA THR A 109 12.66 13.77 10.67
C THR A 109 13.82 14.05 11.63
N ALA A 110 13.93 13.31 12.74
CA ALA A 110 14.93 13.55 13.77
C ALA A 110 16.38 13.18 13.36
N GLY A 111 16.58 12.54 12.19
CA GLY A 111 17.88 12.06 11.74
C GLY A 111 18.43 10.92 12.62
N PRO A 112 19.48 10.21 12.17
CA PRO A 112 19.99 9.01 12.86
C PRO A 112 20.66 9.25 14.22
N ALA A 113 20.58 10.46 14.79
CA ALA A 113 21.27 10.85 16.01
C ALA A 113 20.44 10.65 17.30
N ALA A 114 19.12 10.46 17.20
CA ALA A 114 18.26 10.36 18.40
C ALA A 114 18.33 8.99 19.08
N ASP A 115 18.40 7.90 18.31
CA ASP A 115 18.45 6.53 18.86
C ASP A 115 19.84 6.12 19.39
N ALA A 116 20.90 6.82 18.96
CA ALA A 116 22.28 6.55 19.38
C ALA A 116 22.63 7.05 20.80
N MET A 117 21.78 7.88 21.43
CA MET A 117 22.10 8.54 22.71
C MET A 117 21.36 7.95 23.92
N ALA A 118 20.45 6.99 23.72
CA ALA A 118 19.66 6.39 24.80
C ALA A 118 20.34 5.18 25.49
N GLY A 119 21.48 4.71 24.99
CA GLY A 119 22.15 3.56 25.59
C GLY A 119 23.59 3.37 25.16
N HIS A 120 24.53 4.14 25.72
CA HIS A 120 25.91 3.69 25.97
C HIS A 120 26.67 4.68 26.87
N SER A 121 26.44 4.60 28.17
CA SER A 121 27.41 5.02 29.18
C SER A 121 28.35 3.83 29.46
N GLY A 122 29.38 3.68 28.62
CA GLY A 122 30.39 2.62 28.80
C GLY A 122 31.59 2.80 27.89
N HIS A 123 32.73 3.16 28.49
CA HIS A 123 34.03 3.34 27.84
C HIS A 123 34.53 2.09 27.09
N GLY A 124 35.12 2.29 25.91
CA GLY A 124 36.17 1.40 25.39
C GLY A 124 36.18 1.18 23.87
N GLY A 125 37.18 1.76 23.19
CA GLY A 125 37.77 1.25 21.95
C GLY A 125 36.88 1.17 20.71
N MET A 126 36.89 2.21 19.87
CA MET A 126 36.34 2.14 18.52
C MET A 126 37.27 1.32 17.60
N ASP A 127 36.94 0.06 17.41
CA ASP A 127 37.36 -0.74 16.26
C ASP A 127 36.52 -0.29 15.04
N LEU A 128 37.18 0.29 14.03
CA LEU A 128 36.57 0.79 12.79
C LEU A 128 36.19 -0.33 11.81
N SER A 129 35.97 -1.55 12.29
CA SER A 129 35.64 -2.76 11.53
C SER A 129 34.15 -3.14 11.57
N TRP A 130 33.23 -2.16 11.61
CA TRP A 130 31.79 -2.45 11.55
C TRP A 130 31.16 -1.97 10.25
N GLY A 131 31.20 -2.88 9.28
CA GLY A 131 30.11 -3.25 8.38
C GLY A 131 29.38 -2.11 7.66
N ILE A 132 29.40 -2.17 6.32
CA ILE A 132 28.42 -1.52 5.44
C ILE A 132 27.07 -1.53 6.15
N MET A 133 26.60 -0.37 6.60
CA MET A 133 25.30 -0.28 7.27
C MET A 133 24.28 -0.88 6.33
N ALA A 134 23.70 -2.03 6.72
CA ALA A 134 22.57 -2.60 6.03
C ALA A 134 21.50 -1.51 6.08
N MET A 135 21.31 -0.81 4.97
CA MET A 135 20.31 0.24 4.87
C MET A 135 18.98 -0.43 5.18
N ASP A 136 18.24 0.13 6.15
CA ASP A 136 16.89 -0.34 6.42
C ASP A 136 16.07 -0.12 5.15
N LEU A 137 15.45 -1.20 4.69
CA LEU A 137 14.60 -1.18 3.50
C LEU A 137 13.29 -0.46 3.79
N ASN A 138 12.88 -0.44 5.07
CA ASN A 138 11.62 0.14 5.51
C ASN A 138 11.92 1.37 6.38
N ASP A 139 11.33 2.52 6.07
CA ASP A 139 11.58 3.75 6.83
C ASP A 139 10.97 3.71 8.25
N ILE A 140 9.95 2.86 8.47
CA ILE A 140 9.26 2.69 9.75
C ILE A 140 9.19 1.19 10.10
N GLU A 141 9.58 0.86 11.34
CA GLU A 141 9.26 -0.43 11.97
C GLU A 141 7.95 -0.32 12.74
N TYR A 142 6.97 -1.16 12.37
CA TYR A 142 5.63 -1.17 12.95
C TYR A 142 5.47 -2.22 14.06
N ASP A 143 4.54 -1.97 14.97
CA ASP A 143 4.20 -2.87 16.07
C ASP A 143 3.45 -4.12 15.59
N ALA A 144 2.63 -3.98 14.54
CA ALA A 144 1.92 -5.10 13.91
C ALA A 144 1.62 -4.85 12.44
N TYR A 145 1.34 -5.94 11.73
CA TYR A 145 0.86 -5.94 10.34
C TYR A 145 -0.48 -6.66 10.29
N LEU A 146 -1.47 -6.05 9.66
CA LEU A 146 -2.87 -6.46 9.75
C LEU A 146 -3.40 -6.88 8.38
N ALA A 147 -4.27 -7.89 8.39
CA ALA A 147 -5.15 -8.23 7.29
C ALA A 147 -6.59 -8.20 7.82
N SER A 148 -7.41 -7.29 7.29
CA SER A 148 -8.78 -7.05 7.75
C SER A 148 -8.84 -6.79 9.26
N ASP A 149 -8.00 -5.86 9.74
CA ASP A 149 -7.85 -5.42 11.13
C ASP A 149 -7.35 -6.49 12.12
N ARG A 150 -6.87 -7.63 11.60
CA ARG A 150 -6.46 -8.79 12.38
C ARG A 150 -4.99 -9.14 12.17
N THR A 151 -4.35 -9.62 13.24
CA THR A 151 -2.98 -10.18 13.18
C THR A 151 -3.03 -11.69 12.95
N LEU A 152 -1.91 -12.33 12.63
CA LEU A 152 -1.87 -13.82 12.59
C LEU A 152 -2.06 -14.50 13.96
N ALA A 153 -1.99 -13.76 15.07
CA ALA A 153 -2.35 -14.29 16.39
C ALA A 153 -3.87 -14.34 16.61
N ASP A 154 -4.62 -13.47 15.91
CA ASP A 154 -6.09 -13.41 15.87
C ASP A 154 -6.53 -13.42 14.41
N GLN A 155 -6.44 -14.59 13.77
CA GLN A 155 -6.47 -14.73 12.31
C GLN A 155 -7.84 -14.37 11.73
N GLU A 156 -7.85 -13.64 10.62
CA GLU A 156 -9.04 -13.49 9.80
C GLU A 156 -9.31 -14.79 9.05
N VAL A 157 -10.54 -15.30 9.15
CA VAL A 157 -10.97 -16.56 8.53
C VAL A 157 -12.17 -16.26 7.64
N ALA A 158 -12.01 -16.49 6.34
CA ALA A 158 -13.09 -16.44 5.37
C ALA A 158 -13.58 -17.87 5.10
N GLU A 159 -14.84 -18.14 5.46
CA GLU A 159 -15.50 -19.40 5.07
C GLU A 159 -15.68 -19.42 3.55
N VAL A 160 -15.29 -20.53 2.93
CA VAL A 160 -15.38 -20.74 1.47
C VAL A 160 -15.94 -22.11 1.14
N GLU A 161 -16.32 -22.29 -0.13
CA GLU A 161 -16.77 -23.59 -0.63
C GLU A 161 -15.58 -24.42 -1.11
N ARG A 162 -15.63 -25.71 -0.77
CA ARG A 162 -14.70 -26.71 -1.25
C ARG A 162 -14.88 -26.89 -2.76
N GLY A 163 -13.78 -26.87 -3.53
CA GLY A 163 -13.87 -27.00 -4.99
C GLY A 163 -14.44 -25.77 -5.69
N GLY A 164 -14.74 -24.70 -4.94
CA GLY A 164 -15.35 -23.49 -5.46
C GLY A 164 -14.34 -22.51 -6.03
N ARG A 165 -14.85 -21.53 -6.79
CA ARG A 165 -14.07 -20.37 -7.24
C ARG A 165 -14.14 -19.27 -6.19
N VAL A 166 -12.99 -18.68 -5.91
CA VAL A 166 -12.86 -17.55 -4.97
C VAL A 166 -12.13 -16.40 -5.64
N ARG A 167 -12.74 -15.21 -5.62
CA ARG A 167 -12.10 -13.94 -5.99
C ARG A 167 -11.61 -13.25 -4.73
N VAL A 168 -10.30 -13.25 -4.53
CA VAL A 168 -9.66 -12.53 -3.43
C VAL A 168 -9.33 -11.11 -3.91
N ARG A 169 -10.02 -10.12 -3.37
CA ARG A 169 -9.83 -8.69 -3.65
C ARG A 169 -8.88 -8.12 -2.60
N ILE A 170 -7.61 -7.90 -2.95
CA ILE A 170 -6.61 -7.38 -2.03
C ILE A 170 -6.43 -5.88 -2.22
N ILE A 171 -6.59 -5.14 -1.13
CA ILE A 171 -6.34 -3.70 -1.04
C ILE A 171 -5.13 -3.48 -0.13
N LYS A 172 -4.09 -2.88 -0.67
CA LYS A 172 -2.88 -2.52 0.07
C LYS A 172 -3.03 -1.14 0.71
N GLY A 173 -3.81 -1.03 1.78
CA GLY A 173 -4.09 0.22 2.49
C GLY A 173 -3.04 0.64 3.52
N ALA A 174 -1.89 -0.04 3.58
CA ALA A 174 -0.87 0.23 4.58
C ALA A 174 -0.07 1.49 4.23
N ALA A 175 0.35 2.23 5.26
CA ALA A 175 0.94 3.54 5.07
C ALA A 175 2.37 3.49 4.52
N ALA A 176 3.18 2.50 4.87
CA ALA A 176 4.59 2.48 4.41
C ALA A 176 5.07 1.13 3.89
N THR A 177 4.48 0.06 4.41
CA THR A 177 5.03 -1.28 4.18
C THR A 177 4.72 -1.73 2.77
N ALA A 178 5.64 -2.37 2.06
CA ALA A 178 5.32 -3.14 0.85
C ALA A 178 5.11 -4.63 1.20
N PHE A 179 4.22 -5.30 0.47
CA PHE A 179 3.95 -6.73 0.67
C PHE A 179 4.07 -7.52 -0.62
N THR A 180 4.60 -8.73 -0.53
CA THR A 180 4.33 -9.77 -1.54
C THR A 180 3.19 -10.64 -1.05
N ILE A 181 2.10 -10.71 -1.81
CA ILE A 181 0.97 -11.61 -1.50
C ILE A 181 1.37 -13.00 -1.95
N ASP A 182 1.44 -13.96 -1.03
CA ASP A 182 1.79 -15.36 -1.25
C ASP A 182 0.55 -16.24 -1.01
N PHE A 183 0.09 -16.87 -2.09
CA PHE A 183 -1.04 -17.80 -2.09
C PHE A 183 -0.64 -19.23 -1.64
N GLY A 184 0.59 -19.39 -1.17
CA GLY A 184 1.10 -20.63 -0.61
C GLY A 184 1.18 -21.69 -1.69
N GLU A 185 0.30 -22.68 -1.61
CA GLU A 185 0.20 -23.80 -2.56
C GLU A 185 -0.74 -23.57 -3.74
N LEU A 186 -1.60 -22.56 -3.64
CA LEU A 186 -2.58 -22.25 -4.67
C LEU A 186 -1.93 -21.41 -5.77
N GLU A 187 -2.14 -21.80 -7.03
CA GLU A 187 -1.89 -20.95 -8.18
C GLU A 187 -3.14 -20.13 -8.47
N GLY A 188 -2.99 -18.81 -8.53
CA GLY A 188 -4.07 -17.88 -8.83
C GLY A 188 -3.86 -17.15 -10.15
N GLU A 189 -4.92 -16.47 -10.59
CA GLU A 189 -4.94 -15.63 -11.78
C GLU A 189 -5.27 -14.19 -11.36
N SER A 190 -4.32 -13.27 -11.48
CA SER A 190 -4.61 -11.84 -11.34
C SER A 190 -5.38 -11.38 -12.58
N ILE A 191 -6.60 -10.88 -12.35
CA ILE A 191 -7.55 -10.51 -13.42
C ILE A 191 -7.83 -9.02 -13.48
N THR A 192 -7.58 -8.32 -12.37
CA THR A 192 -7.71 -6.87 -12.28
C THR A 192 -6.53 -6.31 -11.48
N VAL A 193 -6.05 -5.15 -11.92
CA VAL A 193 -5.02 -4.36 -11.24
C VAL A 193 -5.50 -2.92 -11.23
N GLU A 194 -5.47 -2.27 -10.06
CA GLU A 194 -5.94 -0.90 -9.85
C GLU A 194 -7.42 -0.65 -10.20
N GLY A 195 -8.23 -1.71 -10.39
CA GLY A 195 -9.62 -1.61 -10.84
C GLY A 195 -9.79 -1.65 -12.36
N GLU A 196 -8.72 -1.91 -13.10
CA GLU A 196 -8.74 -2.18 -14.53
C GLU A 196 -8.63 -3.69 -14.80
N ASP A 197 -9.47 -4.19 -15.71
CA ASP A 197 -9.37 -5.57 -16.20
C ASP A 197 -8.08 -5.74 -16.99
N ILE A 198 -7.38 -6.84 -16.76
CA ILE A 198 -6.13 -7.19 -17.44
C ILE A 198 -6.24 -8.56 -18.12
N VAL A 199 -5.30 -8.86 -19.02
CA VAL A 199 -5.08 -10.23 -19.44
C VAL A 199 -4.60 -11.02 -18.22
N ALA A 200 -5.28 -12.12 -17.91
CA ALA A 200 -5.02 -12.88 -16.69
C ALA A 200 -3.54 -13.29 -16.55
N VAL A 201 -2.95 -12.95 -15.41
CA VAL A 201 -1.56 -13.29 -15.07
C VAL A 201 -1.55 -14.37 -14.01
N LYS A 202 -1.02 -15.54 -14.38
CA LYS A 202 -0.88 -16.68 -13.46
C LYS A 202 0.29 -16.50 -12.51
N GLY A 203 0.07 -16.83 -11.25
CA GLY A 203 1.12 -16.76 -10.26
C GLY A 203 0.67 -17.22 -8.89
N ARG A 204 1.67 -17.47 -8.03
CA ARG A 204 1.46 -17.78 -6.61
C ARG A 204 1.86 -16.60 -5.73
N ARG A 205 2.60 -15.64 -6.30
CA ARG A 205 3.12 -14.48 -5.60
C ARG A 205 2.89 -13.23 -6.43
N PHE A 206 2.33 -12.21 -5.80
CA PHE A 206 2.06 -10.93 -6.44
C PHE A 206 2.63 -9.80 -5.58
N PRO A 207 3.62 -9.05 -6.08
CA PRO A 207 4.15 -7.88 -5.39
C PRO A 207 3.09 -6.77 -5.34
N MET A 208 2.94 -6.13 -4.19
CA MET A 208 2.01 -5.02 -3.96
C MET A 208 2.66 -3.88 -3.18
N ASN A 209 2.56 -2.70 -3.74
CA ASN A 209 2.96 -1.45 -3.12
C ASN A 209 1.76 -0.71 -2.50
N MET A 210 2.05 0.30 -1.67
CA MET A 210 1.07 1.16 -1.00
C MET A 210 -0.01 1.64 -1.96
N ARG A 211 -1.25 1.63 -1.47
CA ARG A 211 -2.49 2.03 -2.14
C ARG A 211 -2.90 1.18 -3.34
N GLN A 212 -2.15 0.13 -3.69
CA GLN A 212 -2.49 -0.71 -4.84
C GLN A 212 -3.64 -1.68 -4.56
N ARG A 213 -4.33 -2.10 -5.63
CA ARG A 213 -5.37 -3.13 -5.59
C ARG A 213 -5.13 -4.18 -6.66
N ILE A 214 -5.29 -5.44 -6.28
CA ILE A 214 -5.34 -6.57 -7.21
C ILE A 214 -6.53 -7.45 -6.85
N ASP A 215 -7.21 -8.01 -7.85
CA ASP A 215 -8.08 -9.15 -7.60
C ASP A 215 -7.48 -10.40 -8.22
N VAL A 216 -7.45 -11.46 -7.44
CA VAL A 216 -6.90 -12.76 -7.82
C VAL A 216 -7.99 -13.82 -7.75
N TRP A 217 -8.22 -14.50 -8.87
CA TRP A 217 -9.06 -15.68 -8.93
C TRP A 217 -8.30 -16.91 -8.50
N LEU A 218 -8.96 -17.72 -7.67
CA LEU A 218 -8.49 -19.01 -7.18
C LEU A 218 -9.52 -20.08 -7.49
N MET A 219 -9.04 -21.24 -7.93
CA MET A 219 -9.79 -22.48 -7.91
C MET A 219 -9.35 -23.29 -6.69
N LEU A 220 -10.22 -23.45 -5.71
CA LEU A 220 -9.87 -24.20 -4.50
C LEU A 220 -9.87 -25.70 -4.75
N PRO A 221 -8.89 -26.46 -4.25
CA PRO A 221 -8.95 -27.92 -4.23
C PRO A 221 -10.18 -28.44 -3.49
N ALA A 222 -10.66 -29.64 -3.87
CA ALA A 222 -11.80 -30.29 -3.20
C ALA A 222 -11.45 -30.95 -1.85
N GLU A 223 -10.43 -30.45 -1.17
CA GLU A 223 -9.87 -31.02 0.05
C GLU A 223 -10.51 -30.44 1.31
N LYS A 224 -10.43 -31.17 2.43
CA LYS A 224 -10.91 -30.71 3.75
C LYS A 224 -9.77 -30.06 4.54
N ARG A 225 -9.15 -29.03 3.99
CA ARG A 225 -8.11 -28.25 4.66
C ARG A 225 -8.21 -26.77 4.32
N SER A 226 -7.74 -25.94 5.24
CA SER A 226 -7.71 -24.50 5.07
C SER A 226 -6.45 -24.04 4.31
N PHE A 227 -6.56 -22.93 3.59
CA PHE A 227 -5.49 -22.36 2.80
C PHE A 227 -5.09 -20.98 3.34
N LEU A 228 -3.79 -20.76 3.47
CA LEU A 228 -3.23 -19.51 3.99
C LEU A 228 -2.90 -18.58 2.83
N ILE A 229 -3.46 -17.37 2.86
CA ILE A 229 -3.10 -16.29 1.94
C ILE A 229 -2.33 -15.27 2.76
N LEU A 230 -1.02 -15.19 2.54
CA LEU A 230 -0.11 -14.40 3.37
C LEU A 230 0.34 -13.14 2.66
N ALA A 231 0.34 -12.02 3.36
CA ALA A 231 1.06 -10.82 2.98
C ALA A 231 2.43 -10.83 3.65
N LEU A 232 3.47 -10.93 2.83
CA LEU A 232 4.87 -11.09 3.25
C LEU A 232 5.57 -9.73 3.22
N ARG A 233 6.08 -9.26 4.37
CA ARG A 233 6.81 -7.99 4.45
C ARG A 233 8.09 -8.06 3.63
N GLU A 234 8.32 -7.02 2.83
CA GLU A 234 9.52 -6.88 2.04
C GLU A 234 10.80 -6.86 2.90
N GLY A 235 11.79 -7.67 2.53
CA GLY A 235 13.12 -7.67 3.17
C GLY A 235 13.17 -8.18 4.61
N ALA A 236 12.05 -8.61 5.19
CA ALA A 236 11.94 -8.94 6.61
C ALA A 236 11.07 -10.19 6.85
N PRO A 237 11.13 -10.82 8.04
CA PRO A 237 10.41 -12.07 8.29
C PRO A 237 8.93 -11.87 8.64
N GLN A 238 8.50 -10.63 8.94
CA GLN A 238 7.13 -10.38 9.36
C GLN A 238 6.12 -10.67 8.24
N ARG A 239 4.95 -11.17 8.64
CA ARG A 239 3.85 -11.47 7.73
C ARG A 239 2.51 -11.27 8.44
N THR A 240 1.50 -11.02 7.63
CA THR A 240 0.08 -11.05 8.02
C THR A 240 -0.71 -11.83 6.98
N GLY A 241 -2.03 -11.91 7.11
CA GLY A 241 -2.84 -12.58 6.09
C GLY A 241 -4.16 -13.12 6.62
N ILE A 242 -4.82 -13.86 5.75
CA ILE A 242 -6.11 -14.47 6.00
C ILE A 242 -6.05 -15.98 5.80
N ILE A 243 -7.08 -16.67 6.27
CA ILE A 243 -7.30 -18.08 6.04
C ILE A 243 -8.57 -18.26 5.23
N LEU A 244 -8.47 -18.96 4.11
CA LEU A 244 -9.63 -19.48 3.39
C LEU A 244 -9.95 -20.85 4.00
N GLU A 245 -11.08 -20.95 4.70
CA GLU A 245 -11.53 -22.19 5.34
C GLU A 245 -12.68 -22.81 4.53
N PRO A 246 -12.44 -23.91 3.79
CA PRO A 246 -13.55 -24.74 3.32
C PRO A 246 -14.37 -25.20 4.51
N ARG A 247 -15.68 -24.92 4.50
CA ARG A 247 -16.56 -25.10 5.67
C ARG A 247 -16.27 -26.41 6.44
N GLY A 248 -15.87 -26.25 7.71
CA GLY A 248 -15.58 -27.35 8.64
C GLY A 248 -14.22 -28.05 8.44
N ALA A 249 -13.28 -27.44 7.70
CA ALA A 249 -11.90 -27.93 7.54
C ALA A 249 -11.02 -27.71 8.78
N GLY A 250 -11.38 -26.78 9.66
CA GLY A 250 -10.60 -26.42 10.82
C GLY A 250 -9.45 -25.46 10.47
N VAL A 251 -9.09 -24.60 11.41
CA VAL A 251 -8.17 -23.49 11.21
C VAL A 251 -6.82 -23.80 11.86
N ALA A 252 -5.76 -23.85 11.06
CA ALA A 252 -4.40 -24.05 11.56
C ALA A 252 -3.81 -22.72 12.06
N ARG A 253 -3.28 -22.72 13.28
CA ARG A 253 -2.52 -21.57 13.81
C ARG A 253 -1.18 -21.45 13.08
N VAL A 254 -0.80 -20.21 12.77
CA VAL A 254 0.45 -19.89 12.09
C VAL A 254 1.19 -18.82 12.87
N ALA A 255 2.51 -19.00 13.03
CA ALA A 255 3.35 -18.02 13.71
C ALA A 255 3.44 -16.70 12.92
N ALA A 256 3.36 -15.58 13.63
CA ALA A 256 3.38 -14.24 13.04
C ALA A 256 4.71 -13.91 12.32
N PRO A 257 5.91 -14.09 12.91
CA PRO A 257 7.12 -14.07 12.10
C PRO A 257 7.26 -15.35 11.29
N GLY A 258 7.71 -15.21 10.05
CA GLY A 258 8.24 -16.30 9.25
C GLY A 258 9.67 -16.65 9.66
N GLU A 259 10.20 -17.74 9.10
CA GLU A 259 11.55 -18.23 9.40
C GLU A 259 12.66 -17.47 8.65
N GLN A 260 12.30 -16.73 7.59
CA GLN A 260 13.25 -16.12 6.66
C GLN A 260 12.77 -14.74 6.19
N ASN A 261 13.74 -13.86 5.93
CA ASN A 261 13.50 -12.61 5.23
C ASN A 261 12.96 -12.90 3.83
N ARG A 262 12.06 -12.04 3.37
CA ARG A 262 11.40 -12.20 2.08
C ARG A 262 12.08 -11.37 1.01
N PRO A 263 11.93 -11.74 -0.27
CA PRO A 263 12.53 -10.97 -1.36
C PRO A 263 12.16 -9.50 -1.25
N VAL A 264 13.14 -8.65 -1.57
CA VAL A 264 12.90 -7.25 -1.88
C VAL A 264 11.99 -7.21 -3.11
N LEU A 265 11.01 -6.32 -3.10
CA LEU A 265 10.05 -6.10 -4.16
C LEU A 265 10.83 -5.64 -5.39
N ASP A 266 11.16 -6.56 -6.28
CA ASP A 266 11.75 -6.24 -7.57
C ASP A 266 10.63 -5.90 -8.55
N LEU A 267 10.19 -4.65 -8.50
CA LEU A 267 9.43 -4.13 -9.63
C LEU A 267 10.42 -4.01 -10.80
N GLU A 268 10.13 -4.65 -11.93
CA GLU A 268 10.74 -4.32 -13.23
C GLU A 268 10.46 -2.85 -13.67
N LEU A 269 9.90 -2.01 -12.77
CA LEU A 269 9.93 -0.55 -12.83
C LEU A 269 11.06 0.02 -11.97
N VAL A 270 11.91 0.80 -12.64
CA VAL A 270 12.93 1.74 -12.14
C VAL A 270 13.09 1.80 -10.61
N LEU A 271 13.92 0.90 -10.08
CA LEU A 271 14.48 1.06 -8.74
C LEU A 271 15.44 2.26 -8.74
N ILE A 272 15.22 3.22 -7.83
CA ILE A 272 16.16 4.31 -7.56
C ILE A 272 16.82 4.02 -6.22
N PRO A 273 18.04 3.42 -6.18
CA PRO A 273 18.72 3.17 -4.93
C PRO A 273 18.99 4.49 -4.18
N PRO A 274 19.18 4.44 -2.84
CA PRO A 274 19.58 5.61 -2.06
C PRO A 274 20.74 6.38 -2.71
N MET A 275 20.62 7.70 -2.75
CA MET A 275 21.60 8.61 -3.36
C MET A 275 21.82 8.43 -4.88
N ARG A 276 20.91 7.73 -5.57
CA ARG A 276 20.89 7.64 -7.04
C ARG A 276 19.78 8.51 -7.62
N SER A 277 19.87 8.74 -8.92
CA SER A 277 18.82 9.38 -9.71
C SER A 277 18.57 8.52 -10.95
N VAL A 278 17.32 8.54 -11.43
CA VAL A 278 16.97 7.96 -12.72
C VAL A 278 16.20 9.03 -13.51
N THR A 279 16.44 9.06 -14.82
CA THR A 279 15.71 9.92 -15.75
C THR A 279 14.59 9.12 -16.41
N ILE A 280 13.36 9.61 -16.32
CA ILE A 280 12.18 9.01 -16.92
C ILE A 280 11.66 9.98 -17.97
N ALA A 281 11.38 9.49 -19.18
CA ALA A 281 10.67 10.24 -20.21
C ALA A 281 9.18 9.87 -20.14
N LEU A 282 8.32 10.88 -20.04
CA LEU A 282 6.87 10.73 -20.05
C LEU A 282 6.32 11.45 -21.28
N ASP A 283 5.50 10.76 -22.05
CA ASP A 283 4.67 11.37 -23.10
C ASP A 283 3.29 11.63 -22.50
N ALA A 284 2.97 12.90 -22.22
CA ALA A 284 1.69 13.30 -21.69
C ALA A 284 0.78 13.73 -22.86
N ASP A 285 -0.28 12.96 -23.10
CA ASP A 285 -1.23 13.17 -24.20
C ASP A 285 -2.33 14.19 -23.88
N ASN A 286 -2.36 14.71 -22.65
CA ASN A 286 -3.26 15.78 -22.23
C ASN A 286 -2.56 16.89 -21.44
N ALA A 287 -3.01 18.14 -21.66
CA ALA A 287 -2.51 19.32 -20.97
C ALA A 287 -3.00 19.38 -19.51
N GLY A 288 -2.18 19.95 -18.62
CA GLY A 288 -2.53 20.17 -17.22
C GLY A 288 -1.31 20.21 -16.29
N GLN A 289 -1.58 20.51 -15.03
CA GLN A 289 -0.65 20.25 -13.92
C GLN A 289 -0.92 18.86 -13.37
N TRP A 290 0.12 18.05 -13.28
CA TRP A 290 0.08 16.65 -12.87
C TRP A 290 0.77 16.51 -11.52
N ALA A 291 0.10 15.84 -10.58
CA ALA A 291 0.72 15.48 -9.32
C ALA A 291 1.88 14.51 -9.53
N PHE A 292 2.92 14.69 -8.74
CA PHE A 292 4.10 13.84 -8.73
C PHE A 292 4.61 13.74 -7.30
N ASP A 293 4.36 12.59 -6.70
CA ASP A 293 4.60 12.39 -5.28
C ASP A 293 5.11 10.98 -4.95
N CYS A 294 5.62 10.86 -3.73
CA CYS A 294 5.86 9.56 -3.12
C CYS A 294 4.56 9.05 -2.48
N HIS A 295 4.15 7.83 -2.80
CA HIS A 295 2.97 7.20 -2.21
C HIS A 295 3.09 6.84 -0.71
N HIS A 296 4.28 7.01 -0.12
CA HIS A 296 4.45 6.93 1.33
C HIS A 296 3.95 8.26 1.95
N PRO A 297 2.85 8.27 2.73
CA PRO A 297 2.19 9.50 3.18
C PRO A 297 3.08 10.34 4.10
N TYR A 298 4.04 9.73 4.80
CA TYR A 298 5.05 10.45 5.58
C TYR A 298 6.03 11.22 4.71
N HIS A 299 6.49 10.61 3.61
CA HIS A 299 7.34 11.27 2.63
C HIS A 299 6.59 12.39 1.89
N MET A 300 5.33 12.16 1.56
CA MET A 300 4.45 13.20 1.02
C MET A 300 4.31 14.37 2.00
N ALA A 301 4.08 14.10 3.28
CA ALA A 301 3.91 15.11 4.33
C ALA A 301 5.16 15.98 4.57
N ILE A 302 6.37 15.45 4.35
CA ILE A 302 7.63 16.19 4.48
C ILE A 302 8.10 16.85 3.17
N GLY A 303 7.28 16.84 2.12
CA GLY A 303 7.51 17.61 0.90
C GLY A 303 7.93 16.82 -0.34
N MET A 304 7.80 15.48 -0.34
CA MET A 304 7.90 14.68 -1.57
C MET A 304 6.62 14.71 -2.40
N MET A 305 5.89 15.82 -2.38
CA MET A 305 4.77 16.10 -3.29
C MET A 305 5.13 17.31 -4.15
N SER A 306 5.04 17.16 -5.45
CA SER A 306 5.28 18.21 -6.42
C SER A 306 4.24 18.15 -7.54
N THR A 307 4.29 19.12 -8.44
CA THR A 307 3.51 19.12 -9.68
C THR A 307 4.43 19.38 -10.87
N PHE A 308 4.11 18.78 -12.02
CA PHE A 308 4.78 19.06 -13.29
C PHE A 308 3.76 19.23 -14.41
N GLY A 309 4.13 19.92 -15.49
CA GLY A 309 3.24 20.20 -16.61
C GLY A 309 3.34 21.65 -17.08
N ASP A 310 2.59 22.00 -18.12
CA ASP A 310 2.67 23.32 -18.75
C ASP A 310 2.27 24.43 -17.76
N ARG A 311 3.19 25.38 -17.55
CA ARG A 311 2.93 26.64 -16.85
C ARG A 311 2.19 27.59 -17.80
N THR A 312 0.93 27.32 -18.09
CA THR A 312 0.03 28.36 -18.58
C THR A 312 -0.69 28.96 -17.37
N GLU A 313 -0.47 30.26 -17.17
CA GLU A 313 -1.11 31.18 -16.20
C GLU A 313 -0.39 31.42 -14.86
N ALA A 314 0.63 32.28 -14.90
CA ALA A 314 1.00 33.15 -13.77
C ALA A 314 1.63 34.47 -14.29
N ARG A 315 0.94 35.16 -15.20
CA ARG A 315 1.18 36.58 -15.52
C ARG A 315 -0.14 37.21 -15.98
N ALA A 316 -0.85 37.79 -15.01
CA ALA A 316 -1.76 38.91 -15.23
C ALA A 316 -1.36 39.99 -14.20
#